data_AF-A0A0H3MDZ3-F1
#
_entry.id   AF-A0A0H3MDZ3-F1
#
_cell.length_a   1.000
_cell.length_b   1.000
_cell.length_c   1.000
_cell.angle_alpha   90.00
_cell.angle_beta   90.00
_cell.angle_gamma   90.00
#
_symmetry.space_group_name_H-M   'P 1'
#
loop_
_entity.id
_entity.type
_entity.pdbx_description
1 polymer ?
#
loop_
_entity_poly.entity_id
_entity_poly.type
_entity_poly.pdbx_seq_one_letter_code
_entity_poly.pdbx_strand_id
1 'polypeptide(L)'
;MWTSQMIVAPAFVDAAAKDLATIGSAISRANAEALVPITALLPAGADDVSAAIAALFATHGQAYQELSAHAVAFHEQFVQLMSAGAA
;
A
#
# COMPACT_ATOMS: atom_id res chain seq x y z
N MET A 1 -8.47 -38.43 19.19
CA MET A 1 -7.93 -37.77 17.98
C MET A 1 -8.78 -36.53 17.77
N TRP A 2 -8.26 -35.33 18.10
CA TRP A 2 -9.01 -34.07 17.98
C TRP A 2 -8.57 -33.38 16.69
N THR A 3 -9.20 -33.69 15.57
CA THR A 3 -9.03 -32.85 14.37
C THR A 3 -10.02 -31.71 14.48
N SER A 4 -9.57 -30.57 15.00
CA SER A 4 -10.35 -29.34 14.92
C SER A 4 -10.50 -28.97 13.43
N GLN A 5 -11.71 -29.03 12.90
CA GLN A 5 -12.04 -28.51 11.58
C GLN A 5 -12.54 -27.08 11.74
N MET A 6 -11.86 -26.13 11.11
CA MET A 6 -12.31 -24.74 11.04
C MET A 6 -13.24 -24.61 9.83
N ILE A 7 -14.52 -24.34 10.06
CA ILE A 7 -15.48 -24.05 8.99
C ILE A 7 -15.55 -22.53 8.85
N VAL A 8 -15.07 -22.01 7.72
CA VAL A 8 -15.24 -20.60 7.34
C VAL A 8 -16.43 -20.52 6.39
N ALA A 9 -17.47 -19.77 6.78
CA ALA A 9 -18.60 -19.54 5.89
C ALA A 9 -18.20 -18.54 4.78
N PRO A 10 -18.59 -18.76 3.51
CA PRO A 10 -18.23 -17.87 2.40
C PRO A 10 -18.60 -16.40 2.64
N ALA A 11 -19.72 -16.14 3.34
CA ALA A 11 -20.16 -14.80 3.71
C ALA A 11 -19.14 -14.02 4.56
N PHE A 12 -18.33 -14.69 5.40
CA PHE A 12 -17.28 -14.03 6.17
C PHE A 12 -16.08 -13.67 5.28
N VAL A 13 -15.78 -14.48 4.26
CA VAL A 13 -14.71 -14.20 3.30
C VAL A 13 -15.07 -13.03 2.40
N ASP A 14 -16.32 -12.97 1.92
CA ASP A 14 -16.85 -11.84 1.14
C ASP A 14 -16.84 -10.53 1.95
N ALA A 15 -17.29 -10.57 3.21
CA ALA A 15 -17.22 -9.42 4.11
C ALA A 15 -15.78 -8.92 4.30
N ALA A 16 -14.83 -9.83 4.59
CA ALA A 16 -13.42 -9.50 4.73
C ALA A 16 -12.81 -8.93 3.44
N ALA A 17 -13.19 -9.46 2.27
CA ALA A 17 -12.73 -8.93 0.98
C ALA A 17 -13.20 -7.48 0.76
N LYS A 18 -14.44 -7.15 1.14
CA LYS A 18 -14.98 -5.77 1.07
C LYS A 18 -14.27 -4.82 2.03
N ASP A 19 -13.97 -5.27 3.23
CA ASP A 19 -13.21 -4.48 4.20
C ASP A 19 -11.79 -4.19 3.67
N LEU A 20 -11.13 -5.22 3.13
CA LEU A 20 -9.81 -5.08 2.51
C LEU A 20 -9.83 -4.18 1.27
N ALA A 21 -10.90 -4.20 0.47
CA ALA A 21 -11.06 -3.26 -0.64
C ALA A 21 -11.11 -1.81 -0.15
N THR A 22 -11.83 -1.56 0.94
CA THR A 22 -11.94 -0.23 1.56
C THR A 22 -10.58 0.23 2.10
N ILE A 23 -9.85 -0.64 2.78
CA ILE A 23 -8.49 -0.37 3.29
C ILE A 23 -7.53 -0.07 2.13
N GLY A 24 -7.55 -0.89 1.07
CA GLY A 24 -6.70 -0.70 -0.10
C GLY A 24 -6.94 0.64 -0.80
N SER A 25 -8.19 1.06 -0.90
CA SER A 25 -8.56 2.39 -1.42
C SER A 25 -8.00 3.53 -0.56
N ALA A 26 -8.13 3.44 0.76
CA ALA A 26 -7.59 4.44 1.68
C ALA A 26 -6.06 4.55 1.58
N ILE A 27 -5.35 3.41 1.50
CA ILE A 27 -3.89 3.36 1.33
C ILE A 27 -3.47 3.95 -0.01
N SER A 28 -4.17 3.59 -1.10
CA SER A 28 -3.85 4.10 -2.44
C SER A 28 -3.97 5.63 -2.50
N ARG A 29 -5.01 6.19 -1.86
CA ARG A 29 -5.17 7.64 -1.71
C ARG A 29 -4.03 8.26 -0.91
N ALA A 30 -3.68 7.68 0.24
CA ALA A 30 -2.59 8.18 1.07
C ALA A 30 -1.24 8.16 0.31
N ASN A 31 -0.95 7.11 -0.47
CA ASN A 31 0.24 7.03 -1.30
C ASN A 31 0.29 8.13 -2.36
N ALA A 32 -0.84 8.39 -3.03
CA ALA A 32 -0.96 9.45 -4.03
C ALA A 32 -0.80 10.85 -3.40
N GLU A 33 -1.42 11.09 -2.24
CA GLU A 33 -1.29 12.35 -1.49
C GLU A 33 0.16 12.57 -0.99
N ALA A 34 0.87 11.49 -0.66
CA ALA A 34 2.25 11.53 -0.21
C ALA A 34 3.28 11.77 -1.34
N LEU A 35 2.93 11.54 -2.61
CA LEU A 35 3.87 11.59 -3.74
C LEU A 35 4.69 12.88 -3.77
N VAL A 36 4.02 14.03 -3.82
CA VAL A 36 4.68 15.34 -3.90
C VAL A 36 5.50 15.66 -2.64
N PRO A 37 4.93 15.64 -1.42
CA PRO A 37 5.65 16.08 -0.23
C PRO A 37 6.90 15.24 0.09
N ILE A 38 6.99 13.98 -0.36
CA ILE A 38 8.17 13.13 -0.11
C ILE A 38 9.17 13.09 -1.27
N THR A 39 8.79 13.56 -2.47
CA THR A 39 9.70 13.59 -3.65
C THR A 39 10.19 14.98 -4.02
N ALA A 40 9.50 16.04 -3.57
CA ALA A 40 9.83 17.43 -3.86
C ALA A 40 10.34 18.18 -2.62
N LEU A 41 11.13 17.50 -1.78
CA LEU A 41 11.68 18.09 -0.57
C LEU A 41 12.66 19.22 -0.92
N LEU A 42 12.48 20.39 -0.32
CA LEU A 42 13.39 21.52 -0.49
C LEU A 42 14.61 21.36 0.42
N PRO A 43 15.82 21.76 -0.03
CA PRO A 43 17.00 21.84 0.83
C PRO A 43 16.75 22.76 2.03
N ALA A 44 17.22 22.35 3.21
CA ALA A 44 17.09 23.14 4.43
C ALA A 44 17.95 24.42 4.41
N GLY A 45 19.06 24.39 3.66
CA GLY A 45 19.98 25.50 3.47
C GLY A 45 20.51 25.54 2.03
N ALA A 46 21.28 26.59 1.72
CA ALA A 46 21.86 26.81 0.39
C ALA A 46 23.17 26.05 0.14
N ASP A 47 23.62 25.26 1.12
CA ASP A 47 24.85 24.48 1.04
C ASP A 47 24.65 23.14 0.32
N ASP A 48 25.75 22.59 -0.19
CA ASP A 48 25.75 21.33 -0.93
C ASP A 48 25.31 20.12 -0.09
N VAL A 49 25.52 20.15 1.24
CA VAL A 49 25.12 19.04 2.12
C VAL A 49 23.59 19.02 2.25
N SER A 50 22.96 20.18 2.45
CA SER A 50 21.51 20.33 2.44
C SER A 50 20.89 19.88 1.11
N ALA A 51 21.52 20.25 -0.03
CA ALA A 51 21.07 19.82 -1.35
C ALA A 51 21.17 18.30 -1.53
N ALA A 52 22.29 17.70 -1.11
CA ALA A 52 22.50 16.25 -1.19
C ALA A 52 21.50 15.47 -0.31
N ILE A 53 21.20 15.95 0.89
CA ILE A 53 20.22 15.33 1.78
C ILE A 53 18.81 15.41 1.16
N ALA A 54 18.40 16.55 0.62
CA ALA A 54 17.11 16.68 -0.06
C ALA A 54 16.99 15.72 -1.25
N ALA A 55 18.04 15.60 -2.07
CA ALA A 55 18.09 14.66 -3.19
C ALA A 55 18.03 13.19 -2.75
N LEU A 56 18.69 12.83 -1.64
CA LEU A 56 18.62 11.48 -1.06
C LEU A 56 17.18 11.13 -0.67
N PHE A 57 16.48 12.02 0.04
CA PHE A 57 15.09 11.80 0.42
C PHE A 57 14.16 11.75 -0.79
N ALA A 58 14.36 12.61 -1.78
CA ALA A 58 13.58 12.57 -3.03
C ALA A 58 13.72 11.21 -3.74
N THR A 59 14.94 10.70 -3.84
CA THR A 59 15.24 9.38 -4.43
C THR A 59 14.55 8.26 -3.63
N HIS A 60 14.60 8.32 -2.30
CA HIS A 60 13.91 7.36 -1.44
C HIS A 60 12.39 7.44 -1.61
N GLY A 61 11.83 8.65 -1.72
CA GLY A 61 10.42 8.89 -1.99
C GLY A 61 9.96 8.30 -3.34
N GLN A 62 10.78 8.42 -4.39
CA GLN A 62 10.50 7.81 -5.69
C GLN A 62 10.48 6.28 -5.59
N ALA A 63 11.50 5.68 -4.95
CA ALA A 63 11.55 4.23 -4.74
C ALA A 63 10.35 3.72 -3.91
N TYR A 64 9.91 4.48 -2.90
CA TYR A 64 8.70 4.18 -2.15
C TYR A 64 7.45 4.18 -3.03
N GLN A 65 7.31 5.15 -3.94
CA GLN A 65 6.14 5.26 -4.83
C GLN A 65 6.10 4.15 -5.88
N GLU A 66 7.24 3.73 -6.41
CA GLU A 66 7.32 2.55 -7.29
C GLU A 66 6.93 1.28 -6.54
N LEU A 67 7.43 1.09 -5.32
CA LEU A 67 7.08 -0.08 -4.50
C LEU A 67 5.60 -0.06 -4.10
N SER A 68 5.06 1.11 -3.77
CA SER A 68 3.66 1.25 -3.34
C SER A 68 2.69 0.91 -4.47
N ALA A 69 3.02 1.27 -5.71
CA ALA A 69 2.24 0.87 -6.90
C ALA A 69 2.20 -0.67 -7.07
N HIS A 70 3.34 -1.34 -6.90
CA HIS A 70 3.39 -2.81 -6.93
C HIS A 70 2.55 -3.44 -5.81
N ALA A 71 2.60 -2.87 -4.60
CA ALA A 71 1.83 -3.34 -3.46
C ALA A 71 0.31 -3.19 -3.67
N VAL A 72 -0.13 -2.07 -4.26
CA VAL A 72 -1.55 -1.85 -4.62
C VAL A 72 -2.02 -2.91 -5.62
N ALA A 73 -1.26 -3.15 -6.69
CA ALA A 73 -1.61 -4.15 -7.69
C ALA A 73 -1.71 -5.57 -7.10
N PHE A 74 -0.77 -5.92 -6.22
CA PHE A 74 -0.83 -7.20 -5.49
C PHE A 74 -2.07 -7.29 -4.59
N HIS A 75 -2.37 -6.23 -3.83
CA HIS A 75 -3.53 -6.18 -2.94
C HIS A 75 -4.85 -6.34 -3.70
N GLU A 76 -4.99 -5.69 -4.87
CA GLU A 76 -6.17 -5.83 -5.73
C GLU A 76 -6.37 -7.28 -6.19
N GLN A 77 -5.31 -7.96 -6.64
CA GLN A 77 -5.37 -9.37 -7.03
C GLN A 77 -5.75 -10.27 -5.85
N PHE A 78 -5.23 -9.99 -4.67
CA PHE A 78 -5.56 -10.73 -3.46
C PHE A 78 -7.04 -10.59 -3.08
N VAL A 79 -7.57 -9.36 -3.08
CA VAL A 79 -8.99 -9.10 -2.81
C VAL A 79 -9.90 -9.76 -3.86
N GLN A 80 -9.49 -9.73 -5.12
CA GLN A 80 -10.23 -10.41 -6.20
C GLN A 80 -10.28 -11.93 -5.98
N LEU A 81 -9.15 -12.54 -5.57
CA LEU A 81 -9.08 -13.97 -5.28
C LEU A 81 -9.96 -14.34 -4.06
N MET A 82 -9.94 -13.52 -3.00
CA MET A 82 -10.82 -13.73 -1.85
C MET A 82 -12.29 -13.66 -2.23
N SER A 83 -12.66 -12.65 -3.03
CA SER A 83 -14.05 -12.48 -3.50
C SER A 83 -14.51 -13.66 -4.36
N ALA A 84 -13.63 -14.15 -5.25
CA ALA A 84 -13.91 -15.32 -6.07
C ALA A 84 -14.04 -16.61 -5.25
N GLY A 85 -13.22 -16.78 -4.21
CA GLY A 85 -13.30 -17.92 -3.29
C GLY A 85 -14.50 -17.89 -2.34
N ALA A 86 -15.21 -16.76 -2.25
CA ALA A 86 -16.42 -16.58 -1.45
C ALA A 86 -17.73 -16.77 -2.23
N ALA A 87 -17.66 -16.84 -3.56
CA ALA A 87 -18.81 -17.09 -4.45
C ALA A 87 -19.19 -18.58 -4.49
#